data_AF-A0A2N0B7A1-F1
#
_entry.id   AF-A0A2N0B7A1-F1
#
_cell.length_a   1.000
_cell.length_b   1.000
_cell.length_c   1.000
_cell.angle_alpha   90.00
_cell.angle_beta   90.00
_cell.angle_gamma   90.00
#
_symmetry.space_group_name_H-M   'P 1'
#
loop_
_entity.id
_entity.type
_entity.pdbx_description
1 polymer ?
#
loop_
_entity_poly.entity_id
_entity_poly.type
_entity_poly.pdbx_seq_one_letter_code
_entity_poly.pdbx_strand_id
1 'polypeptide(L)'
;MRRINVRLGTGSWTLLGALAQAHGVSRCYLFNYLLYLEESEVGDSIEEMLNEGVPTFHKNYSYILHLDLTFNRVTRKLQCLPESAFYTFEYREWFRELE
;
A
#
# COMPACT_ATOMS: atom_id res chain seq x y z
N MET A 1 0.36 -24.58 13.82
CA MET A 1 0.73 -23.16 13.79
C MET A 1 2.02 -22.96 14.57
N ARG A 2 2.99 -22.23 14.01
CA ARG A 2 4.22 -21.82 14.72
C ARG A 2 4.08 -20.36 15.14
N ARG A 3 4.42 -20.04 16.38
CA ARG A 3 4.42 -18.66 16.89
C ARG A 3 5.79 -18.04 16.60
N ILE A 4 5.79 -16.92 15.90
CA ILE A 4 6.98 -16.14 15.59
C ILE A 4 6.79 -14.75 16.22
N ASN A 5 7.85 -14.22 16.83
CA ASN A 5 7.86 -12.85 17.34
C ASN A 5 8.91 -12.07 16.55
N VAL A 6 8.49 -10.99 15.89
CA VAL A 6 9.35 -10.14 15.07
C VAL A 6 9.46 -8.77 15.71
N ARG A 7 10.67 -8.20 15.70
CA ARG A 7 10.90 -6.80 16.12
C ARG A 7 10.93 -5.93 14.88
N LEU A 8 10.09 -4.91 14.86
CA LEU A 8 9.99 -3.94 13.78
C LEU A 8 10.19 -2.53 14.36
N GLY A 9 10.69 -1.61 13.54
CA GLY A 9 10.73 -0.20 13.90
C GLY A 9 9.31 0.36 14.11
N THR A 10 9.17 1.36 14.97
CA THR A 10 7.86 1.96 15.31
C THR A 10 7.11 2.47 14.08
N GLY A 11 7.83 3.06 13.11
CA GLY A 11 7.26 3.52 11.85
C GLY A 11 6.67 2.37 11.03
N SER A 12 7.47 1.33 10.75
CA SER A 12 7.05 0.14 10.00
C SER A 12 5.89 -0.59 10.69
N TRP A 13 5.92 -0.69 12.03
CA TRP A 13 4.84 -1.31 12.79
C TRP A 13 3.52 -0.51 12.71
N THR A 14 3.63 0.82 12.77
CA THR A 14 2.47 1.72 12.61
C THR A 14 1.90 1.64 11.20
N LEU A 15 2.77 1.64 10.18
CA LEU A 15 2.36 1.51 8.78
C LEU A 15 1.66 0.17 8.52
N LEU A 16 2.23 -0.95 8.96
CA LEU A 16 1.59 -2.27 8.86
C LEU A 16 0.22 -2.27 9.54
N GLY A 17 0.10 -1.58 10.69
CA GLY A 17 -1.18 -1.38 11.37
C GLY A 17 -2.19 -0.61 10.52
N ALA A 18 -1.79 0.52 9.93
CA ALA A 18 -2.64 1.34 9.07
C ALA A 18 -3.12 0.56 7.83
N LEU A 19 -2.22 -0.18 7.17
CA LEU A 19 -2.54 -1.05 6.04
C LEU A 19 -3.52 -2.14 6.45
N ALA A 20 -3.24 -2.86 7.53
CA ALA A 20 -4.12 -3.94 8.01
C ALA A 20 -5.54 -3.42 8.32
N GLN A 21 -5.64 -2.25 8.96
CA GLN A 21 -6.92 -1.60 9.23
C GLN A 21 -7.67 -1.20 7.96
N ALA A 22 -6.97 -0.60 6.99
CA ALA A 22 -7.55 -0.25 5.69
C ALA A 22 -8.15 -1.46 4.95
N HIS A 23 -7.47 -2.60 5.01
CA HIS A 23 -7.92 -3.86 4.41
C HIS A 23 -8.88 -4.67 5.29
N GLY A 24 -9.15 -4.24 6.54
CA GLY A 24 -10.05 -4.95 7.45
C GLY A 24 -9.51 -6.30 7.95
N VAL A 25 -8.19 -6.48 7.98
CA VAL A 25 -7.51 -7.72 8.40
C VAL A 25 -6.68 -7.50 9.66
N SER A 26 -6.25 -8.60 10.29
CA SER A 26 -5.31 -8.52 11.42
C SER A 26 -3.89 -8.22 10.94
N ARG A 27 -3.08 -7.57 11.78
CA ARG A 27 -1.64 -7.37 11.52
C ARG A 27 -0.91 -8.69 11.25
N CYS A 28 -1.25 -9.75 11.99
CA CYS A 28 -0.63 -11.06 11.82
C CYS A 28 -1.00 -11.69 10.47
N TYR A 29 -2.26 -11.54 10.05
CA TYR A 29 -2.71 -12.02 8.74
C TYR A 29 -1.95 -11.30 7.63
N LEU A 30 -1.90 -9.97 7.66
CA LEU A 30 -1.20 -9.18 6.67
C LEU A 30 0.30 -9.53 6.64
N PHE A 31 0.94 -9.64 7.81
CA PHE A 31 2.35 -10.00 7.89
C PHE A 31 2.63 -11.39 7.31
N ASN A 32 1.78 -12.38 7.62
CA ASN A 32 1.90 -13.72 7.06
C ASN A 32 1.68 -13.75 5.54
N TYR A 33 0.75 -12.93 5.04
CA TYR A 33 0.52 -12.78 3.61
C TYR A 33 1.74 -12.18 2.89
N LEU A 34 2.40 -11.18 3.49
CA LEU A 34 3.64 -10.62 2.94
C LEU A 34 4.77 -11.67 2.89
N LEU A 35 4.91 -12.51 3.92
CA LEU A 35 5.88 -13.62 3.90
C LEU A 35 5.56 -14.65 2.83
N TYR A 36 4.26 -14.92 2.60
CA TYR A 36 3.83 -15.82 1.53
C TYR A 36 4.15 -15.26 0.14
N LEU A 37 3.98 -13.95 -0.07
CA LEU A 37 4.34 -13.30 -1.33
C LEU A 37 5.84 -13.34 -1.59
N GLU A 38 6.64 -13.12 -0.55
CA GLU A 38 8.11 -13.24 -0.58
C GLU A 38 8.53 -14.68 -0.94
N GLU A 39 7.97 -15.69 -0.27
CA GLU A 39 8.28 -17.11 -0.53
C GLU A 39 7.87 -17.55 -1.95
N SER A 40 6.82 -16.93 -2.49
CA SER A 40 6.36 -17.20 -3.85
C SER A 40 7.19 -16.48 -4.92
N GLU A 41 8.18 -15.66 -4.53
CA GLU A 41 9.00 -14.81 -5.43
C GLU A 41 8.17 -13.86 -6.29
N VAL A 42 6.91 -13.62 -5.92
CA VAL A 42 6.01 -12.68 -6.61
C VAL A 42 6.27 -11.25 -6.12
N GLY A 43 6.95 -11.08 -4.99
CA GLY A 43 7.34 -9.79 -4.43
C GLY A 43 8.06 -8.90 -5.44
N ASP A 44 9.09 -9.42 -6.11
CA ASP A 44 9.88 -8.69 -7.11
C ASP A 44 9.04 -8.34 -8.34
N SER A 45 8.14 -9.23 -8.78
CA SER A 45 7.24 -8.94 -9.91
C SER A 45 6.22 -7.85 -9.59
N ILE A 46 5.74 -7.78 -8.34
CA ILE A 46 4.84 -6.73 -7.86
C ILE A 46 5.60 -5.42 -7.75
N GLU A 47 6.84 -5.47 -7.23
CA GLU A 47 7.71 -4.31 -7.14
C GLU A 47 8.00 -3.74 -8.54
N GLU A 48 8.43 -4.57 -9.49
CA GLU A 48 8.70 -4.17 -10.87
C GLU A 48 7.46 -3.57 -11.55
N MET A 49 6.31 -4.24 -11.46
CA MET A 49 5.06 -3.76 -12.06
C MET A 49 4.50 -2.48 -11.40
N LEU A 50 4.66 -2.31 -10.09
CA LEU A 50 4.16 -1.12 -9.39
C LEU A 50 5.14 0.05 -9.44
N ASN A 51 6.42 -0.20 -9.71
CA ASN A 51 7.48 0.80 -9.76
C ASN A 51 7.83 1.28 -11.17
N GLU A 52 7.31 0.66 -12.23
CA GLU A 52 7.38 1.23 -13.57
C GLU A 52 6.52 2.51 -13.66
N GLY A 53 7.19 3.67 -13.56
CA GLY A 53 6.63 4.97 -13.92
C GLY A 53 5.96 5.79 -12.80
N VAL A 54 5.99 5.37 -11.53
CA VAL A 54 5.38 6.09 -10.39
C VAL A 54 6.33 6.04 -9.17
N PRO A 55 6.36 7.06 -8.29
CA PRO A 55 7.16 6.96 -7.07
C PRO A 55 6.81 5.72 -6.24
N THR A 56 7.87 4.98 -5.96
CA THR A 56 7.98 3.64 -5.36
C THR A 56 7.18 3.46 -4.08
N PHE A 57 7.10 4.50 -3.26
CA PHE A 57 6.39 4.50 -1.98
C PHE A 57 5.92 5.90 -1.62
N HIS A 58 4.72 5.98 -1.04
CA HIS A 58 4.22 7.25 -0.54
C HIS A 58 5.00 7.68 0.71
N LYS A 59 5.25 8.99 0.81
CA LYS A 59 5.95 9.59 1.96
C LYS A 59 5.09 9.60 3.21
N ASN A 60 3.79 9.84 3.05
CA ASN A 60 2.85 9.88 4.16
C ASN A 60 1.67 8.96 3.89
N TYR A 61 1.21 8.28 4.93
CA TYR A 61 0.01 7.44 4.91
C TYR A 61 -0.96 7.93 5.98
N SER A 62 -2.20 8.14 5.57
CA SER A 62 -3.30 8.58 6.42
C SER A 62 -4.41 7.54 6.35
N TYR A 63 -4.64 6.83 7.46
CA TYR A 63 -5.80 5.96 7.60
C TYR A 63 -6.97 6.74 8.20
N ILE A 64 -8.08 6.79 7.46
CA ILE A 64 -9.30 7.49 7.86
C ILE A 64 -10.41 6.46 8.03
N LEU A 65 -10.83 6.26 9.27
CA LEU A 65 -12.03 5.52 9.62
C LEU A 65 -13.19 6.51 9.78
N HIS A 66 -14.16 6.44 8.88
CA HIS A 66 -15.37 7.25 8.94
C HIS A 66 -16.56 6.37 9.33
N LEU A 67 -17.17 6.69 10.47
CA LEU A 67 -18.35 6.01 11.00
C LEU A 67 -19.57 6.92 10.87
N ASP A 68 -20.48 6.55 9.98
CA ASP A 68 -21.76 7.20 9.79
C ASP A 68 -22.82 6.41 10.56
N LEU A 69 -23.17 6.89 11.75
CA LEU A 69 -24.14 6.23 12.63
C LEU A 69 -25.59 6.40 12.14
N THR A 70 -25.87 7.46 11.38
CA THR A 70 -27.21 7.72 10.85
C THR A 70 -27.60 6.67 9.81
N PHE A 71 -26.65 6.30 8.95
CA PHE A 71 -26.85 5.28 7.92
C PHE A 71 -26.19 3.94 8.26
N ASN A 72 -25.67 3.77 9.48
CA ASN A 72 -24.94 2.60 9.94
C ASN A 72 -23.84 2.14 8.97
N ARG A 73 -23.09 3.09 8.41
CA ARG A 73 -22.07 2.85 7.39
C ARG A 73 -20.68 3.08 7.94
N VAL A 74 -19.79 2.13 7.69
CA VAL A 74 -18.36 2.26 7.98
C VAL A 74 -17.61 2.42 6.67
N THR A 75 -16.84 3.49 6.56
CA THR A 75 -15.95 3.73 5.43
C THR A 75 -14.51 3.77 5.91
N ARG A 76 -13.65 2.95 5.30
CA ARG A 76 -12.22 2.91 5.56
C ARG A 76 -11.50 3.47 4.35
N LYS A 77 -10.70 4.52 4.53
CA LYS A 77 -9.93 5.13 3.45
C LYS A 77 -8.47 5.14 3.83
N LEU A 78 -7.63 4.67 2.92
CA LEU A 78 -6.19 4.88 2.98
C LEU A 78 -5.86 5.99 2.00
N GLN A 79 -5.43 7.14 2.53
CA GLN A 79 -4.90 8.24 1.74
C GLN A 79 -3.39 8.19 1.80
N CYS A 80 -2.74 8.39 0.67
CA CYS A 80 -1.30 8.34 0.58
C CYS A 80 -0.79 9.63 -0.08
N LEU A 81 0.32 10.18 0.39
CA LEU A 81 0.93 11.40 -0.14
C LEU A 81 2.38 11.16 -0.61
N PRO A 82 2.77 11.59 -1.82
CA PRO A 82 1.92 12.19 -2.84
C PRO A 82 0.76 11.25 -3.19
N GLU A 83 -0.43 11.81 -3.42
CA GLU A 83 -1.55 11.03 -3.98
C GLU A 83 -0.96 10.35 -5.20
N SER A 84 -1.01 9.00 -5.27
CA SER A 84 -0.37 8.29 -6.37
C SER A 84 -0.94 8.88 -7.63
N ALA A 85 -0.09 9.63 -8.30
CA ALA A 85 -0.31 10.11 -9.62
C ALA A 85 -0.32 8.85 -10.48
N PHE A 86 -1.47 8.19 -10.58
CA PHE A 86 -1.87 7.55 -11.82
C PHE A 86 -2.10 8.62 -12.91
N TYR A 87 -1.33 9.71 -12.91
CA TYR A 87 -0.93 10.34 -14.16
C TYR A 87 0.06 9.35 -14.74
N THR A 88 -0.48 8.35 -15.44
CA THR A 88 0.24 7.65 -16.48
C THR A 88 1.09 8.71 -17.16
N PHE A 89 2.40 8.60 -17.05
CA PHE A 89 3.33 9.34 -17.88
C PHE A 89 2.84 9.08 -19.30
N GLU A 90 2.10 10.02 -19.90
CA GLU A 90 1.56 9.83 -21.23
C GLU A 90 2.80 9.70 -22.12
N TYR A 91 3.08 8.48 -22.57
CA TYR A 91 4.14 8.15 -23.54
C TYR A 91 4.07 9.05 -24.81
N ARG A 92 2.95 9.77 -24.97
CA ARG A 92 2.69 10.78 -26.00
C ARG A 92 3.54 12.04 -25.92
N GLU A 93 4.16 12.37 -24.78
CA GLU A 93 4.93 13.63 -24.68
C GLU A 93 6.37 13.52 -25.23
N TRP A 94 6.93 12.33 -25.39
CA TRP A 94 8.30 12.15 -25.91
C TRP A 94 8.44 12.37 -27.43
N PHE A 95 7.37 12.19 -28.21
CA PHE A 95 7.44 12.31 -29.68
C PHE A 95 7.07 13.70 -30.22
N ARG A 96 6.75 14.67 -29.36
CA ARG A 96 6.39 16.03 -29.81
C ARG A 96 7.58 16.99 -29.99
N GLU A 97 8.80 16.55 -29.69
CA GLU A 97 10.03 17.33 -29.92
C GLU A 97 10.82 16.92 -31.18
N LEU A 98 10.19 16.16 -32.09
CA LEU A 98 10.83 15.71 -33.35
C LEU A 98 10.14 16.20 -34.65
N GLU A 99 9.38 17.29 -34.59
CA GLU A 99 8.95 18.06 -35.78
C GLU A 99 9.51 19.49 -35.74
#